data_AF-A0AAE1WF62-F1
#
_entry.id   AF-A0AAE1WF62-F1
#
_cell.length_a   1.000
_cell.length_b   1.000
_cell.length_c   1.000
_cell.angle_alpha   90.00
_cell.angle_beta   90.00
_cell.angle_gamma   90.00
#
_symmetry.space_group_name_H-M   'P 1'
#
loop_
_entity.id
_entity.type
_entity.pdbx_description
1 polymer ?
#
loop_
_entity_poly.entity_id
_entity_poly.type
_entity_poly.pdbx_seq_one_letter_code
_entity_poly.pdbx_strand_id
1 'polypeptide(L)'
;MEGEKQLEAFSLQLVILAIWKQALDICHTHAASAIEGSSSLETTRLREVSKVQQSPDDQECHSIDNTQGHSIGIYASFLNAGNMEMPDAMELIYQSALALGRRGAVEEYMGDIENAVLSYSKAVRLLRFILVEAPSLILNPPFSLTNSDRYRIKNYIDVLSNRQSISQSQRMALFKLRIDPVFHENGDGT
;
A
#
# COMPACT_ATOMS: atom_id res chain seq x y z
N MET A 1 -16.45 15.16 -15.39
CA MET A 1 -15.17 14.45 -15.33
C MET A 1 -14.32 14.81 -14.11
N GLU A 2 -14.24 16.06 -13.65
CA GLU A 2 -13.40 16.35 -12.45
C GLU A 2 -14.00 15.78 -11.15
N GLY A 3 -15.31 15.90 -10.94
CA GLY A 3 -15.98 15.35 -9.75
C GLY A 3 -15.87 13.83 -9.59
N GLU A 4 -15.83 13.08 -10.70
CA GLU A 4 -15.71 11.61 -10.67
C GLU A 4 -14.31 11.19 -10.22
N LYS A 5 -13.27 11.81 -10.79
CA LYS A 5 -11.88 11.58 -10.37
C LYS A 5 -11.64 11.95 -8.91
N GLN A 6 -12.31 13.00 -8.42
CA GLN A 6 -12.25 13.38 -7.02
C GLN A 6 -12.90 12.35 -6.11
N LEU A 7 -14.04 11.77 -6.51
CA LEU A 7 -14.68 10.67 -5.78
C LEU A 7 -13.84 9.39 -5.78
N GLU A 8 -13.22 9.05 -6.90
CA GLU A 8 -12.26 7.93 -6.97
C GLU A 8 -11.11 8.17 -5.98
N ALA A 9 -10.50 9.35 -6.01
CA ALA A 9 -9.41 9.71 -5.10
C ALA A 9 -9.86 9.66 -3.63
N PHE A 10 -11.04 10.19 -3.32
CA PHE A 10 -11.60 10.16 -1.97
C PHE A 10 -11.87 8.72 -1.50
N SER A 11 -12.44 7.87 -2.36
CA SER A 11 -12.69 6.45 -2.05
C SER A 11 -11.39 5.70 -1.73
N LEU A 12 -10.32 5.95 -2.48
CA LEU A 12 -8.98 5.38 -2.23
C LEU A 12 -8.37 5.93 -0.95
N GLN A 13 -8.57 7.22 -0.63
CA GLN A 13 -8.13 7.81 0.63
C GLN A 13 -8.76 7.10 1.84
N LEU A 14 -10.05 6.74 1.76
CA LEU A 14 -10.70 5.97 2.82
C LEU A 14 -10.07 4.59 3.02
N VAL A 15 -9.72 3.89 1.94
CA VAL A 15 -9.00 2.60 2.03
C VAL A 15 -7.61 2.80 2.64
N ILE A 16 -6.88 3.84 2.25
CA ILE A 16 -5.56 4.17 2.82
C ILE A 16 -5.68 4.44 4.32
N LEU A 17 -6.67 5.22 4.75
CA LEU A 17 -6.92 5.47 6.19
C LEU A 17 -7.25 4.17 6.94
N ALA A 18 -8.02 3.26 6.34
CA ALA A 18 -8.30 1.95 6.94
C ALA A 18 -7.02 1.12 7.12
N ILE A 19 -6.10 1.15 6.15
CA ILE A 19 -4.79 0.47 6.25
C ILE A 19 -3.96 1.08 7.38
N TRP A 20 -3.85 2.42 7.45
CA TRP A 20 -3.09 3.10 8.49
C TRP A 20 -3.67 2.83 9.89
N LYS A 21 -5.00 2.82 10.02
CA LYS A 21 -5.68 2.46 11.27
C LYS A 21 -5.30 1.05 11.71
N GLN A 22 -5.34 0.08 10.79
CA GLN A 22 -5.00 -1.31 11.10
C GLN A 22 -3.52 -1.47 11.48
N ALA A 23 -2.62 -0.80 10.76
CA ALA A 23 -1.19 -0.82 11.07
C ALA A 23 -0.91 -0.20 12.45
N LEU A 24 -1.56 0.92 12.78
CA LEU A 24 -1.42 1.57 14.08
C LEU A 24 -1.93 0.68 15.22
N ASP A 25 -3.04 -0.01 15.03
CA ASP A 25 -3.62 -0.92 16.02
C ASP A 25 -2.70 -2.12 16.30
N ILE A 26 -2.10 -2.72 15.25
CA ILE A 26 -1.09 -3.78 15.38
C ILE A 26 0.14 -3.27 16.14
N CYS A 27 0.62 -2.07 15.83
CA CYS A 27 1.75 -1.48 16.54
C CYS A 27 1.43 -1.22 18.02
N HIS A 28 0.23 -0.72 18.32
CA HIS A 28 -0.19 -0.43 19.69
C HIS A 28 -0.33 -1.72 20.51
N THR A 29 -0.96 -2.75 19.95
CA THR A 29 -1.09 -4.06 20.61
C THR A 29 0.26 -4.72 20.86
N HIS A 30 1.21 -4.61 19.93
CA HIS A 30 2.58 -5.10 20.11
C HIS A 30 3.36 -4.30 21.16
N ALA A 31 3.18 -2.98 21.21
CA ALA A 31 3.81 -2.14 22.23
C ALA A 31 3.27 -2.45 23.64
N ALA A 32 1.95 -2.65 23.77
CA ALA A 32 1.32 -3.01 25.04
C ALA A 32 1.78 -4.40 25.53
N SER A 33 1.88 -5.39 24.64
CA SER A 33 2.31 -6.74 25.00
C SER A 33 3.79 -6.82 25.39
N ALA A 34 4.66 -6.00 24.78
CA ALA A 34 6.07 -5.90 25.17
C ALA A 34 6.26 -5.33 26.58
N ILE A 35 5.38 -4.42 27.01
CA ILE A 35 5.40 -3.84 28.36
C ILE A 35 4.96 -4.89 29.39
N GLU A 36 3.90 -5.65 29.12
CA GLU A 36 3.40 -6.71 30.02
C GLU A 36 4.33 -7.93 30.10
N GLY A 37 5.04 -8.25 29.02
CA GLY A 37 6.01 -9.37 28.97
C GLY A 37 7.34 -9.13 29.69
N SER A 38 7.59 -7.90 30.17
CA SER A 38 8.85 -7.51 30.85
C SER A 38 8.76 -7.46 32.38
N SER A 39 7.59 -7.75 32.97
CA SER A 39 7.40 -7.83 34.42
C SER A 39 7.78 -9.20 35.00
N SER A 40 8.94 -9.73 34.62
CA SER A 40 9.57 -10.86 35.32
C SER A 40 10.89 -10.40 35.91
N LEU A 41 10.82 -9.99 37.18
CA LEU A 41 11.91 -9.96 38.14
C LEU A 41 13.04 -8.93 37.90
N GLU A 42 12.85 -7.72 38.39
CA GLU A 42 13.94 -7.05 39.12
C GLU A 42 13.39 -6.18 40.26
N THR A 43 12.87 -6.86 41.27
CA THR A 43 12.84 -6.32 42.62
C THR A 43 14.29 -6.18 43.10
N THR A 44 14.84 -4.96 43.21
CA THR A 44 15.74 -4.52 44.30
C THR A 44 15.99 -3.01 44.18
N ARG A 45 15.40 -2.25 45.11
CA ARG A 45 15.89 -1.04 45.82
C ARG A 45 16.85 -0.13 45.04
N LEU A 46 16.53 1.16 44.85
CA LEU A 46 16.79 2.26 45.80
C LEU A 46 15.91 3.46 45.38
N ARG A 47 14.85 3.83 46.10
CA ARG A 47 14.79 4.85 47.17
C ARG A 47 15.79 6.01 47.03
N GLU A 48 15.32 7.15 46.54
CA GLU A 48 15.52 8.49 47.13
C GLU A 48 14.57 9.50 46.45
N VAL A 49 13.37 9.73 47.00
CA VAL A 49 13.00 10.90 47.84
C VAL A 49 13.39 12.25 47.24
N SER A 50 12.40 12.95 46.70
CA SER A 50 12.14 14.36 47.03
C SER A 50 10.66 14.66 46.82
N LYS A 51 10.02 14.95 47.95
CA LYS A 51 8.62 15.32 48.16
C LYS A 51 8.44 16.80 47.81
N VAL A 52 7.20 17.30 47.93
CA VAL A 52 6.77 18.73 48.01
C VAL A 52 6.28 19.27 46.64
N GLN A 53 5.05 19.78 46.40
CA GLN A 53 3.96 20.29 47.26
C GLN A 53 2.60 20.35 46.49
N GLN A 54 1.50 20.10 47.22
CA GLN A 54 0.14 20.70 47.21
C GLN A 54 -0.58 21.15 45.91
N SER A 55 -1.82 20.67 45.79
CA SER A 55 -3.01 21.01 44.95
C SER A 55 -3.74 22.31 45.45
N PRO A 56 -4.88 22.85 44.94
CA PRO A 56 -5.76 22.60 43.75
C PRO A 56 -6.18 23.89 42.95
N ASP A 57 -7.09 23.71 41.97
CA ASP A 57 -8.07 24.65 41.33
C ASP A 57 -7.79 25.37 39.98
N ASP A 58 -8.63 24.97 39.02
CA ASP A 58 -9.52 25.73 38.12
C ASP A 58 -9.02 26.64 36.96
N GLN A 59 -9.61 26.30 35.79
CA GLN A 59 -10.19 27.19 34.77
C GLN A 59 -9.33 27.68 33.57
N GLU A 60 -9.75 27.17 32.40
CA GLU A 60 -10.03 27.92 31.16
C GLU A 60 -8.99 28.02 30.03
N CYS A 61 -9.38 27.35 28.93
CA CYS A 61 -9.29 27.71 27.50
C CYS A 61 -8.00 28.29 26.92
N HIS A 62 -7.35 27.51 26.06
CA HIS A 62 -6.65 28.06 24.88
C HIS A 62 -6.92 27.22 23.62
N SER A 63 -7.85 27.76 22.84
CA SER A 63 -8.03 27.79 21.38
C SER A 63 -7.39 26.71 20.49
N ILE A 64 -8.29 25.95 19.86
CA ILE A 64 -8.06 25.15 18.66
C ILE A 64 -7.86 26.13 17.49
N ASP A 65 -6.62 26.32 17.03
CA ASP A 65 -6.36 27.04 15.78
C ASP A 65 -6.35 26.06 14.59
N ASN A 66 -7.58 25.76 14.17
CA ASN A 66 -8.07 25.73 12.80
C ASN A 66 -7.05 25.49 11.66
N THR A 67 -6.79 24.21 11.35
CA THR A 67 -6.47 23.79 9.96
C THR A 67 -7.68 23.08 9.31
N GLN A 68 -8.90 23.44 9.74
CA GLN A 68 -10.18 22.90 9.30
C GLN A 68 -10.76 23.73 8.14
N GLY A 69 -9.94 24.20 7.20
CA GLY A 69 -10.39 25.06 6.10
C GLY A 69 -10.62 24.35 4.77
N HIS A 70 -9.87 23.27 4.49
CA HIS A 70 -9.89 22.63 3.17
C HIS A 70 -10.82 21.42 3.06
N SER A 71 -11.23 20.80 4.17
CA SER A 71 -12.12 19.63 4.11
C SER A 71 -13.60 20.01 4.03
N ILE A 72 -14.03 21.10 4.67
CA ILE A 72 -15.45 21.53 4.70
C ILE A 72 -15.94 22.03 3.33
N GLY A 73 -15.07 22.69 2.55
CA GLY A 73 -15.39 23.14 1.19
C GLY A 73 -15.60 22.00 0.19
N ILE A 74 -14.93 20.87 0.43
CA ILE A 74 -15.08 19.65 -0.36
C ILE A 74 -16.50 19.12 -0.16
N TYR A 75 -16.93 18.79 1.07
CA TYR A 75 -18.28 18.25 1.37
C TYR A 75 -19.44 19.13 0.84
N ALA A 76 -19.30 20.46 0.85
CA ALA A 76 -20.31 21.38 0.36
C ALA A 76 -20.53 21.28 -1.17
N SER A 77 -19.49 20.95 -1.94
CA SER A 77 -19.63 20.68 -3.38
C SER A 77 -20.25 19.32 -3.70
N PHE A 78 -20.26 18.35 -2.77
CA PHE A 78 -20.89 17.03 -2.99
C PHE A 78 -22.41 17.09 -2.93
N LEU A 79 -22.98 17.95 -2.09
CA LEU A 79 -24.44 18.11 -1.99
C LEU A 79 -25.07 18.68 -3.27
N ASN A 80 -24.28 19.32 -4.12
CA ASN A 80 -24.76 19.90 -5.39
C ASN A 80 -24.52 18.99 -6.60
N ALA A 81 -23.80 17.87 -6.44
CA ALA A 81 -23.55 16.88 -7.50
C ALA A 81 -24.60 15.76 -7.40
N GLY A 82 -25.86 16.11 -7.62
CA GLY A 82 -27.04 15.28 -7.37
C GLY A 82 -27.24 14.06 -8.29
N ASN A 83 -26.18 13.30 -8.61
CA ASN A 83 -26.27 11.99 -9.27
C ASN A 83 -24.97 11.15 -9.24
N MET A 84 -23.97 11.49 -8.42
CA MET A 84 -22.67 10.79 -8.45
C MET A 84 -22.55 9.77 -7.31
N GLU A 85 -22.67 8.48 -7.64
CA GLU A 85 -22.47 7.37 -6.71
C GLU A 85 -20.98 7.23 -6.36
N MET A 86 -20.66 6.96 -5.09
CA MET A 86 -19.28 6.77 -4.66
C MET A 86 -18.72 5.46 -5.25
N PRO A 87 -17.60 5.50 -6.00
CA PRO A 87 -17.06 4.30 -6.63
C PRO A 87 -16.53 3.30 -5.61
N ASP A 88 -16.59 2.02 -5.95
CA ASP A 88 -15.99 0.95 -5.15
C ASP A 88 -14.46 1.01 -5.28
N ALA A 89 -13.80 1.43 -4.20
CA ALA A 89 -12.36 1.55 -4.13
C ALA A 89 -11.63 0.22 -4.34
N MET A 90 -12.20 -0.92 -3.90
CA MET A 90 -11.57 -2.23 -4.08
C MET A 90 -11.61 -2.67 -5.54
N GLU A 91 -12.71 -2.38 -6.23
CA GLU A 91 -12.83 -2.59 -7.68
C GLU A 91 -11.84 -1.69 -8.45
N LEU A 92 -11.69 -0.42 -8.04
CA LEU A 92 -10.68 0.48 -8.64
C LEU A 92 -9.26 -0.05 -8.49
N ILE A 93 -8.91 -0.60 -7.32
CA ILE A 93 -7.59 -1.22 -7.09
C ILE A 93 -7.43 -2.45 -7.98
N TYR A 94 -8.48 -3.27 -8.13
CA TYR A 94 -8.46 -4.46 -8.98
C TYR A 94 -8.25 -4.10 -10.45
N GLN A 95 -9.03 -3.14 -10.98
CA GLN A 95 -8.89 -2.67 -12.35
C GLN A 95 -7.53 -2.02 -12.61
N SER A 96 -7.02 -1.25 -11.63
CA SER A 96 -5.67 -0.67 -11.69
C SER A 96 -4.59 -1.76 -11.80
N ALA A 97 -4.74 -2.86 -11.05
CA ALA A 97 -3.82 -3.98 -11.11
C ALA A 97 -3.80 -4.64 -12.51
N LEU A 98 -4.99 -4.88 -13.09
CA LEU A 98 -5.10 -5.44 -14.43
C LEU A 98 -4.55 -4.49 -15.51
N ALA A 99 -4.78 -3.20 -15.37
CA ALA A 99 -4.25 -2.18 -16.28
C ALA A 99 -2.70 -2.16 -16.23
N LEU A 100 -2.11 -2.24 -15.04
CA LEU A 100 -0.67 -2.36 -14.86
C LEU A 100 -0.11 -3.65 -15.49
N GLY A 101 -0.80 -4.78 -15.32
CA GLY A 101 -0.41 -6.04 -15.96
C GLY A 101 -0.41 -5.96 -17.49
N ARG A 102 -1.45 -5.36 -18.09
CA ARG A 102 -1.51 -5.13 -19.54
C ARG A 102 -0.43 -4.16 -20.01
N ARG A 103 -0.20 -3.07 -19.26
CA ARG A 103 0.86 -2.11 -19.57
C ARG A 103 2.23 -2.77 -19.53
N GLY A 104 2.50 -3.63 -18.55
CA GLY A 104 3.74 -4.40 -18.48
C GLY A 104 3.97 -5.27 -19.72
N ALA A 105 2.90 -5.89 -20.25
CA ALA A 105 2.99 -6.65 -21.50
C ALA A 105 3.28 -5.77 -22.72
N VAL A 106 2.72 -4.55 -22.77
CA VAL A 106 3.03 -3.58 -23.83
C VAL A 106 4.48 -3.11 -23.71
N GLU A 107 4.94 -2.75 -22.52
CA GLU A 107 6.33 -2.32 -22.25
C GLU A 107 7.33 -3.43 -22.64
N GLU A 108 7.05 -4.68 -22.27
CA GLU A 108 7.88 -5.83 -22.63
C GLU A 108 7.93 -6.06 -24.15
N TYR A 109 6.77 -5.97 -24.81
CA TYR A 109 6.67 -6.09 -26.27
C TYR A 109 7.46 -4.98 -26.99
N MET A 110 7.49 -3.77 -26.42
CA MET A 110 8.26 -2.64 -26.95
C MET A 110 9.76 -2.71 -26.61
N GLY A 111 10.22 -3.76 -25.91
CA GLY A 111 11.61 -3.95 -25.51
C GLY A 111 12.02 -3.21 -24.24
N ASP A 112 11.08 -2.52 -23.57
CA ASP A 112 11.30 -1.86 -22.29
C ASP A 112 11.07 -2.85 -21.13
N ILE A 113 12.04 -3.74 -20.97
CA ILE A 113 11.96 -4.83 -19.98
C ILE A 113 11.97 -4.27 -18.55
N GLU A 114 12.63 -3.13 -18.31
CA GLU A 114 12.73 -2.54 -16.97
C GLU A 114 11.37 -2.03 -16.49
N ASN A 115 10.69 -1.22 -17.31
CA ASN A 115 9.35 -0.77 -16.97
C ASN A 115 8.35 -1.92 -16.91
N ALA A 116 8.48 -2.92 -17.80
CA ALA A 116 7.63 -4.11 -17.77
C ALA A 116 7.69 -4.85 -16.43
N VAL A 117 8.89 -5.12 -15.92
CA VAL A 117 9.09 -5.76 -14.61
C VAL A 117 8.48 -4.92 -13.48
N LEU A 118 8.64 -3.60 -13.53
CA LEU A 118 8.04 -2.69 -12.54
C LEU A 118 6.51 -2.75 -12.60
N SER A 119 5.92 -2.66 -13.79
CA SER A 119 4.47 -2.72 -14.00
C SER A 119 3.88 -4.06 -13.53
N TYR A 120 4.51 -5.20 -13.86
CA TYR A 120 4.10 -6.51 -13.34
C TYR A 120 4.21 -6.59 -11.81
N SER A 121 5.31 -6.09 -11.24
CA SER A 121 5.49 -6.11 -9.79
C SER A 121 4.45 -5.26 -9.05
N LYS A 122 4.01 -4.14 -9.64
CA LYS A 122 2.94 -3.30 -9.08
C LYS A 122 1.59 -4.01 -9.19
N ALA A 123 1.28 -4.61 -10.34
CA ALA A 123 0.06 -5.38 -10.53
C ALA A 123 -0.09 -6.52 -9.51
N VAL A 124 0.97 -7.31 -9.32
CA VAL A 124 0.99 -8.41 -8.35
C VAL A 124 0.78 -7.91 -6.92
N ARG A 125 1.41 -6.79 -6.52
CA ARG A 125 1.22 -6.21 -5.18
C ARG A 125 -0.24 -5.81 -4.92
N LEU A 126 -0.91 -5.18 -5.89
CA LEU A 126 -2.31 -4.78 -5.75
C LEU A 126 -3.25 -5.98 -5.67
N LEU A 127 -3.05 -6.99 -6.52
CA LEU A 127 -3.85 -8.23 -6.49
C LEU A 127 -3.65 -8.99 -5.16
N ARG A 128 -2.42 -9.06 -4.66
CA ARG A 128 -2.12 -9.67 -3.36
C ARG A 128 -2.76 -8.91 -2.21
N PHE A 129 -2.72 -7.57 -2.25
CA PHE A 129 -3.40 -6.73 -1.29
C PHE A 129 -4.90 -7.06 -1.24
N ILE A 130 -5.58 -7.10 -2.38
CA ILE A 130 -7.02 -7.45 -2.45
C ILE A 130 -7.27 -8.86 -1.89
N LEU A 131 -6.42 -9.83 -2.23
CA LEU A 131 -6.63 -11.22 -1.86
C LEU A 131 -6.40 -11.49 -0.35
N VAL A 132 -5.41 -10.85 0.25
CA VAL A 132 -4.88 -11.22 1.57
C VAL A 132 -5.14 -10.14 2.62
N GLU A 133 -4.84 -8.88 2.28
CA GLU A 133 -4.85 -7.78 3.26
C GLU A 133 -6.22 -7.12 3.36
N ALA A 134 -6.89 -6.87 2.23
CA ALA A 134 -8.18 -6.19 2.19
C ALA A 134 -9.27 -6.84 3.06
N PRO A 135 -9.39 -8.18 3.18
CA PRO A 135 -10.35 -8.81 4.08
C PRO A 135 -10.08 -8.56 5.58
N SER A 136 -8.86 -8.17 5.94
CA SER A 136 -8.50 -7.82 7.32
C SER A 136 -8.80 -6.37 7.68
N LEU A 137 -9.14 -5.53 6.69
CA LEU A 137 -9.47 -4.13 6.91
C LEU A 137 -10.86 -3.99 7.51
N ILE A 138 -10.96 -3.13 8.53
CA ILE A 138 -12.23 -2.78 9.17
C ILE A 138 -12.95 -1.77 8.28
N LEU A 139 -13.60 -2.27 7.23
CA LEU A 139 -14.44 -1.51 6.31
C LEU A 139 -15.92 -1.67 6.66
N ASN A 140 -16.73 -0.68 6.30
CA ASN A 140 -18.18 -0.73 6.45
C ASN A 140 -18.85 -0.39 5.11
N PRO A 141 -19.42 -1.37 4.40
CA PRO A 141 -19.53 -2.79 4.77
C PRO A 141 -18.17 -3.52 4.75
N PRO A 142 -18.03 -4.66 5.47
CA PRO A 142 -16.82 -5.48 5.42
C PRO A 142 -16.52 -5.98 4.01
N PHE A 143 -15.25 -5.96 3.62
CA PHE A 143 -14.83 -6.48 2.33
C PHE A 143 -14.84 -8.02 2.34
N SER A 144 -15.43 -8.62 1.31
CA SER A 144 -15.44 -10.06 1.13
C SER A 144 -15.36 -10.43 -0.34
N LEU A 145 -14.61 -11.50 -0.63
CA LEU A 145 -14.49 -12.07 -1.98
C LEU A 145 -15.33 -13.34 -2.09
N THR A 146 -15.83 -13.65 -3.28
CA THR A 146 -16.36 -14.99 -3.57
C THR A 146 -15.22 -15.99 -3.76
N ASN A 147 -15.50 -17.30 -3.68
CA ASN A 147 -14.49 -18.32 -3.98
C ASN A 147 -14.00 -18.25 -5.44
N SER A 148 -14.89 -17.89 -6.35
CA SER A 148 -14.56 -17.69 -7.76
C SER A 148 -13.58 -16.54 -7.93
N ASP A 149 -13.85 -15.39 -7.29
CA ASP A 149 -12.97 -14.22 -7.39
C ASP A 149 -11.61 -14.49 -6.76
N ARG A 150 -11.57 -15.16 -5.61
CA ARG A 150 -10.30 -15.62 -5.00
C ARG A 150 -9.49 -16.47 -5.97
N TYR A 151 -10.12 -17.43 -6.65
CA TYR A 151 -9.44 -18.29 -7.61
C TYR A 151 -8.92 -17.50 -8.82
N ARG A 152 -9.75 -16.60 -9.37
CA ARG A 152 -9.36 -15.74 -10.49
C ARG A 152 -8.18 -14.84 -10.15
N ILE A 153 -8.23 -14.18 -8.99
CA ILE A 153 -7.16 -13.30 -8.52
C ILE A 153 -5.86 -14.08 -8.32
N LYS A 154 -5.92 -15.29 -7.71
CA LYS A 154 -4.75 -16.17 -7.57
C LYS A 154 -4.14 -16.52 -8.93
N ASN A 155 -4.97 -16.93 -9.88
CA ASN A 155 -4.49 -17.25 -11.23
C ASN A 155 -3.83 -16.05 -11.92
N TYR A 156 -4.38 -14.83 -11.76
CA TYR A 156 -3.72 -13.62 -12.29
C TYR A 156 -2.38 -13.34 -11.62
N ILE A 157 -2.28 -13.53 -10.30
CA ILE A 157 -1.02 -13.40 -9.57
C ILE A 157 0.02 -14.38 -10.14
N ASP A 158 -0.34 -15.65 -10.31
CA ASP A 158 0.58 -16.69 -10.79
C ASP A 158 1.09 -16.38 -12.20
N VAL A 159 0.19 -16.01 -13.12
CA VAL A 159 0.55 -15.64 -14.50
C VAL A 159 1.48 -14.43 -14.53
N LEU A 160 1.15 -13.37 -13.78
CA LEU A 160 1.94 -12.14 -13.76
C LEU A 160 3.29 -12.32 -13.07
N SER A 161 3.36 -13.08 -11.97
CA SER A 161 4.61 -13.40 -11.28
C SER A 161 5.53 -14.26 -12.14
N ASN A 162 4.98 -15.27 -12.84
CA ASN A 162 5.75 -16.06 -13.79
C ASN A 162 6.33 -15.17 -14.89
N ARG A 163 5.51 -14.30 -15.49
CA ARG A 163 5.98 -13.41 -16.54
C ARG A 163 7.03 -12.43 -16.05
N GLN A 164 6.83 -11.82 -14.88
CA GLN A 164 7.82 -10.96 -14.23
C GLN A 164 9.16 -11.68 -14.06
N SER A 165 9.15 -12.94 -13.61
CA SER A 165 10.38 -13.74 -13.44
C SER A 165 11.11 -13.99 -14.77
N ILE A 166 10.35 -14.26 -15.84
CA ILE A 166 10.91 -14.43 -17.19
C ILE A 166 11.54 -13.12 -17.67
N SER A 167 10.83 -12.00 -17.60
CA SER A 167 11.34 -10.69 -18.04
C SER A 167 12.57 -10.28 -17.21
N GLN A 168 12.60 -10.56 -15.91
CA GLN A 168 13.79 -10.35 -15.07
C GLN A 168 14.99 -11.18 -15.54
N SER A 169 14.77 -12.45 -15.88
CA SER A 169 15.84 -13.34 -16.36
C SER A 169 16.40 -12.87 -17.71
N GLN A 170 15.52 -12.44 -18.63
CA GLN A 170 15.91 -11.85 -19.91
C GLN A 170 16.74 -10.57 -19.70
N ARG A 171 16.33 -9.72 -18.76
CA ARG A 171 17.09 -8.52 -18.39
C ARG A 171 18.53 -8.87 -17.98
N MET A 172 18.69 -9.87 -17.10
CA MET A 172 20.02 -10.32 -16.66
C MET A 172 20.85 -10.88 -17.83
N ALA A 173 20.25 -11.63 -18.75
CA ALA A 173 20.94 -12.16 -19.92
C ALA A 173 21.43 -11.05 -20.85
N LEU A 174 20.61 -10.03 -21.12
CA LEU A 174 21.01 -8.86 -21.93
C LEU A 174 22.13 -8.06 -21.25
N PHE A 175 22.06 -7.87 -19.94
CA PHE A 175 23.14 -7.22 -19.20
C PHE A 175 24.46 -7.99 -19.31
N LYS A 176 24.42 -9.32 -19.21
CA LYS A 176 25.61 -10.16 -19.36
C LYS A 176 26.26 -10.02 -20.74
N LEU A 177 25.45 -10.06 -21.81
CA LEU A 177 25.94 -9.86 -23.18
C LEU A 177 26.54 -8.47 -23.42
N ARG A 178 26.10 -7.45 -22.68
CA ARG A 178 26.65 -6.09 -22.77
C ARG A 178 27.99 -5.94 -22.04
N ILE A 179 28.24 -6.75 -21.01
CA ILE A 179 29.44 -6.66 -20.16
C ILE A 179 30.59 -7.51 -20.72
N ASP A 180 30.28 -8.59 -21.45
CA ASP A 180 31.28 -9.45 -22.08
C ASP A 180 31.37 -9.17 -23.61
N PRO A 181 32.10 -8.16 -24.08
CA PRO A 181 32.36 -8.01 -25.50
C PRO A 181 33.23 -9.20 -25.95
N VAL A 182 32.66 -10.05 -26.81
CA VAL A 182 33.39 -11.15 -27.46
C VAL A 182 34.52 -10.53 -28.28
N PHE A 183 35.76 -10.61 -27.77
CA PHE A 183 36.95 -10.36 -28.57
C PHE A 183 37.10 -11.51 -29.58
N HIS A 184 36.71 -11.26 -30.83
CA HIS A 184 37.13 -12.11 -31.93
C HIS A 184 38.62 -11.81 -32.18
N GLU A 185 39.51 -12.66 -31.68
CA GLU A 185 40.87 -12.72 -32.19
C GLU A 185 40.82 -13.23 -33.63
N ASN A 186 41.11 -12.33 -34.58
CA ASN A 186 41.50 -12.70 -35.93
C ASN A 186 42.94 -13.24 -35.85
N GLY A 187 43.06 -14.56 -35.76
CA GLY A 187 44.32 -15.25 -35.99
C GLY A 187 44.65 -15.24 -37.48
N ASP A 188 45.28 -14.16 -37.94
CA ASP A 188 46.05 -14.16 -39.19
C ASP A 188 47.44 -14.73 -38.86
N GLY A 189 47.66 -15.98 -39.25
CA GLY A 189 48.88 -16.73 -39.04
C GLY A 189 49.30 -17.39 -40.34
N THR A 190 50.06 -16.61 -41.12
CA THR A 190 51.12 -16.96 -42.09
C THR A 190 51.22 -18.40 -42.59
#